data_AF-A0A497F1Z7-F1
#
_entry.id   AF-A0A497F1Z7-F1
#
_cell.length_a   1.000
_cell.length_b   1.000
_cell.length_c   1.000
_cell.angle_alpha   90.00
_cell.angle_beta   90.00
_cell.angle_gamma   90.00
#
_symmetry.space_group_name_H-M   'P 1'
#
loop_
_entity.id
_entity.type
_entity.pdbx_description
1 polymer ?
#
loop_
_entity_poly.entity_id
_entity_poly.type
_entity_poly.pdbx_seq_one_letter_code
_entity_poly.pdbx_strand_id
1 'polypeptide(L)' 'MVLISVHLPISQLKKLEELVKEGHFPSVSEAIRHAINKLIEEHIKEGVVVAL' A
#
# COMPACT_ATOMS: atom_id res chain seq x y z
N MET A 1 -11.98 -9.76 -1.36
CA MET A 1 -10.76 -9.36 -0.62
C MET A 1 -10.10 -10.61 -0.08
N VAL A 2 -8.77 -10.68 -0.09
CA VAL A 2 -7.96 -11.76 0.48
C VAL A 2 -7.17 -11.18 1.66
N LEU A 3 -7.06 -11.91 2.78
CA LEU A 3 -6.26 -11.49 3.94
C LEU A 3 -4.79 -11.84 3.71
N ILE A 4 -3.91 -10.85 3.89
CA ILE A 4 -2.46 -11.02 3.79
C ILE A 4 -1.85 -10.44 5.06
N SER A 5 -0.97 -11.21 5.70
CA SER A 5 -0.18 -10.77 6.86
C SER A 5 1.24 -10.42 6.41
N VAL A 6 1.74 -9.25 6.80
CA VAL A 6 3.09 -8.78 6.48
C VAL A 6 3.77 -8.25 7.75
N HIS A 7 5.10 -8.34 7.79
CA HIS A 7 5.89 -7.71 8.84
C HIS A 7 6.38 -6.35 8.38
N LEU A 8 6.07 -5.30 9.14
CA LEU A 8 6.50 -3.94 8.87
C LEU A 8 7.26 -3.38 10.08
N PRO A 9 8.30 -2.57 9.86
CA PRO A 9 8.89 -1.77 10.92
C PRO A 9 7.83 -0.91 11.61
N ILE A 10 7.87 -0.85 12.94
CA ILE A 10 6.92 -0.06 13.75
C ILE A 10 6.89 1.41 13.30
N SER A 11 8.05 1.95 12.91
CA SER A 11 8.16 3.32 12.41
C SER A 11 7.36 3.57 11.13
N GLN A 12 7.24 2.58 10.24
CA GLN A 12 6.43 2.69 9.02
C GLN A 12 4.94 2.60 9.34
N LEU A 13 4.54 1.68 10.24
CA LEU A 13 3.16 1.58 10.67
C LEU A 13 2.66 2.89 11.29
N LYS A 14 3.46 3.52 12.17
CA LYS A 14 3.12 4.81 12.78
C LYS A 14 2.90 5.92 11.74
N LYS A 15 3.76 6.00 10.71
CA LYS A 15 3.57 6.98 9.63
C LYS A 15 2.28 6.71 8.84
N LEU A 16 1.93 5.45 8.59
CA LEU A 16 0.67 5.11 7.95
C LEU A 16 -0.54 5.51 8.81
N GLU A 17 -0.46 5.32 10.13
CA GLU A 17 -1.49 5.76 11.06
C GLU A 17 -1.63 7.29 11.10
N GLU A 18 -0.53 8.04 11.01
CA GLU A 18 -0.55 9.51 10.90
C GLU A 18 -1.29 9.96 9.65
N LEU A 19 -1.01 9.36 8.49
CA LEU A 19 -1.72 9.68 7.24
C LEU A 19 -3.24 9.41 7.34
N VAL A 20 -3.64 8.38 8.10
CA VAL A 20 -5.06 8.11 8.37
C VAL A 20 -5.65 9.16 9.30
N LYS A 21 -4.93 9.55 10.36
CA LYS A 21 -5.36 10.61 11.30
C LYS A 21 -5.52 11.96 10.62
N GLU A 22 -4.65 12.27 9.65
CA GLU A 22 -4.72 13.48 8.83
C GLU A 22 -5.85 13.45 7.78
N GLY A 23 -6.52 12.30 7.62
CA GLY A 23 -7.63 12.14 6.69
C GLY A 23 -7.21 11.87 5.24
N HIS A 24 -5.92 11.62 4.98
CA HIS A 24 -5.44 11.26 3.63
C HIS A 24 -5.95 9.88 3.19
N PHE A 25 -6.14 8.97 4.14
CA PHE A 25 -6.69 7.65 3.89
C PHE A 25 -7.74 7.28 4.94
N PRO A 26 -8.79 6.53 4.57
CA PRO A 26 -9.85 6.14 5.50
C PRO A 26 -9.40 5.02 6.47
N SER A 27 -8.34 4.27 6.15
CA SER A 27 -7.75 3.26 7.03
C SER A 27 -6.32 2.94 6.61
N VAL A 28 -5.55 2.30 7.51
CA VAL A 28 -4.19 1.81 7.22
C VAL A 28 -4.21 0.80 6.07
N SER A 29 -5.24 -0.04 6.01
CA SER A 29 -5.40 -1.02 4.93
C SER A 29 -5.62 -0.36 3.56
N GLU A 30 -6.34 0.76 3.49
CA GLU A 30 -6.49 1.52 2.24
C GLU A 30 -5.19 2.22 1.84
N ALA A 31 -4.45 2.77 2.80
CA ALA A 31 -3.13 3.35 2.53
C ALA A 31 -2.17 2.31 1.94
N ILE A 32 -2.14 1.09 2.51
CA ILE A 32 -1.32 -0.02 2.01
C ILE A 32 -1.79 -0.46 0.61
N ARG A 33 -3.11 -0.61 0.38
CA ARG A 33 -3.64 -0.94 -0.95
C ARG A 33 -3.24 0.08 -2.01
N HIS A 34 -3.34 1.37 -1.68
CA HIS A 34 -2.90 2.45 -2.57
C HIS A 34 -1.42 2.34 -2.91
N ALA A 35 -0.55 2.09 -1.92
CA ALA A 35 0.88 1.90 -2.14
C ALA A 35 1.18 0.68 -3.04
N ILE A 36 0.50 -0.45 -2.81
CA ILE A 36 0.61 -1.66 -3.65
C ILE A 36 0.21 -1.36 -5.09
N ASN A 37 -0.95 -0.72 -5.30
CA ASN A 37 -1.43 -0.38 -6.65
C ASN A 37 -0.45 0.55 -7.36
N LYS A 38 0.04 1.58 -6.68
CA LYS A 38 1.03 2.51 -7.24
C LYS A 38 2.30 1.78 -7.67
N LEU A 39 2.83 0.90 -6.81
CA LEU A 39 4.00 0.08 -7.13
C LEU A 39 3.75 -0.79 -8.38
N ILE A 40 2.60 -1.46 -8.45
CA ILE A 40 2.22 -2.29 -9.59
C ILE A 40 2.09 -1.44 -10.86
N GLU A 41 1.41 -0.30 -10.81
CA GLU A 41 1.23 0.59 -11.96
C GLU A 41 2.55 1.13 -12.49
N GLU A 42 3.50 1.48 -11.61
CA GLU A 42 4.85 1.92 -11.98
C GLU A 42 5.57 0.82 -12.78
N HIS A 43 5.47 -0.45 -12.38
CA HIS A 43 6.19 -1.56 -13.02
C HIS A 43 5.43 -2.22 -14.20
N ILE A 44 4.11 -2.10 -14.25
CA ILE A 44 3.31 -2.50 -15.43
C ILE A 44 3.54 -1.51 -16.57
N LYS A 45 3.61 -0.20 -16.30
CA LYS A 45 3.91 0.81 -17.33
C LYS A 45 5.31 0.63 -17.93
N GLU A 46 6.24 0.06 -17.18
CA GLU A 46 7.58 -0.30 -17.64
C GLU A 46 7.65 -1.66 -18.36
N GLY A 47 6.51 -2.33 -18.57
CA GLY A 47 6.44 -3.57 -19.36
C GLY A 47 6.93 -4.83 -18.65
N VAL A 48 7.06 -4.81 -17.31
CA VAL A 48 7.68 -5.91 -16.55
C VAL A 48 6.66 -6.95 -16.05
N VAL A 49 5.35 -6.67 -16.09
CA VAL A 49 4.32 -7.61 -15.61
C VAL A 49 3.23 -7.82 -16.66
N VAL A 50 3.58 -8.59 -17.70
CA VAL A 50 2.60 -9.25 -18.56
C VAL A 50 2.34 -10.64 -17.98
N ALA A 51 1.05 -10.98 -17.85
CA ALA A 51 0.48 -12.29 -17.47
C ALA A 51 0.48 -12.64 -15.97
N LEU A 52 -0.61 -12.24 -15.29
CA LEU A 52 -1.33 -13.08 -14.32
C LEU A 52 -2.83 -12.82 -14.44
#